data_AF-A0A0D6SXK5-F1
#
_entry.id   AF-A0A0D6SXK5-F1
#
_cell.length_a   1.000
_cell.length_b   1.000
_cell.length_c   1.000
_cell.angle_alpha   90.00
_cell.angle_beta   90.00
_cell.angle_gamma   90.00
#
_symmetry.space_group_name_H-M   'P 1'
#
loop_
_entity.id
_entity.type
_entity.pdbx_description
1 polymer ?
#
loop_
_entity_poly.entity_id
_entity_poly.type
_entity_poly.pdbx_seq_one_letter_code
_entity_poly.pdbx_strand_id
1 'polypeptide(L)'
;MSTEESGYSIYRKLVSQLMNGEEQLPSLPMITMEIRRALADPNATTGSLARVISKDPALSATLVKHASSARLRGTPPPRSLEEVIRQLGMLEVDRITMVHSIKSLFPLHSPAHKKLFLDTWHRLARRAAISAVLGRLLGHVSGEHVLLATILSEVGAMAILSAFKAADQVPATELYNRLCREYGKSLGVVVLKKWAVDQSYIEVVRGAGLWGESPGPGIGLVDLVNLGLYHAIRENGPTAQLPPIVELAAYRKLLPPQNALDPSGNGLALVASQRVEIQRMESLLH
;
A
#
# COMPACT_ATOMS: atom_id res chain seq x y z
N MET A 1 35.74 -2.34 16.14
CA MET A 1 34.33 -2.67 15.87
C MET A 1 33.52 -1.45 16.27
N SER A 2 33.04 -0.70 15.29
CA SER A 2 32.30 0.54 15.56
C SER A 2 30.92 0.21 16.14
N THR A 3 30.37 1.12 16.95
CA THR A 3 29.02 1.03 17.53
C THR A 3 27.93 0.78 16.48
N GLU A 4 28.15 1.20 15.22
CA GLU A 4 27.26 0.95 14.08
C GLU A 4 27.26 -0.51 13.59
N GLU A 5 28.41 -1.20 13.58
CA GLU A 5 28.49 -2.63 13.21
C GLU A 5 27.77 -3.51 14.24
N SER A 6 27.87 -3.13 15.52
CA SER A 6 27.14 -3.78 16.61
C SER A 6 25.62 -3.64 16.43
N GLY A 7 25.15 -2.41 16.14
CA GLY A 7 23.74 -2.15 15.86
C GLY A 7 23.20 -2.97 14.68
N TYR A 8 23.89 -2.95 13.53
CA TYR A 8 23.45 -3.72 12.35
C TYR A 8 23.34 -5.23 12.64
N SER A 9 24.26 -5.81 13.40
CA SER A 9 24.22 -7.24 13.74
C SER A 9 23.01 -7.62 14.61
N ILE A 10 22.62 -6.76 15.55
CA ILE A 10 21.45 -6.95 16.41
C ILE A 10 20.17 -6.94 15.58
N TYR A 11 20.02 -5.96 14.69
CA TYR A 11 18.83 -5.84 13.86
C TYR A 11 18.75 -6.93 12.79
N ARG A 12 19.88 -7.34 12.22
CA ARG A 12 19.94 -8.47 11.29
C ARG A 12 19.49 -9.76 11.97
N LYS A 13 19.92 -10.00 13.22
CA LYS A 13 19.48 -11.15 14.01
C LYS A 13 17.96 -11.11 14.20
N LEU A 14 17.41 -9.98 14.62
CA LEU A 14 15.97 -9.82 14.84
C LEU A 14 15.14 -10.05 13.56
N VAL A 15 15.58 -9.51 12.42
CA VAL A 15 14.91 -9.75 11.13
C VAL A 15 15.04 -11.21 10.71
N SER A 16 16.17 -11.86 10.97
CA SER A 16 16.34 -13.30 10.72
C SER A 16 15.40 -14.14 11.57
N GLN A 17 15.19 -13.76 12.84
CA GLN A 17 14.24 -14.40 13.74
C GLN A 17 12.79 -14.26 13.23
N LEU A 18 12.42 -13.08 12.72
CA LEU A 18 11.12 -12.89 12.06
C LEU A 18 10.95 -13.76 10.83
N MET A 19 11.99 -13.88 10.00
CA MET A 19 11.99 -14.75 8.81
C MET A 19 11.86 -16.23 9.16
N ASN A 20 12.45 -16.66 10.28
CA ASN A 20 12.39 -18.03 10.79
C ASN A 20 11.10 -18.32 11.59
N GLY A 21 10.26 -17.32 11.83
CA GLY A 21 9.06 -17.46 12.68
C GLY A 21 9.35 -17.57 14.18
N GLU A 22 10.59 -17.28 14.59
CA GLU A 22 11.00 -17.20 16.01
C GLU A 22 10.44 -15.93 16.68
N GLU A 23 10.15 -14.90 15.88
CA GLU A 23 9.45 -13.68 16.30
C GLU A 23 8.08 -13.58 15.62
N GLN A 24 7.10 -13.02 16.33
CA GLN A 24 5.73 -12.98 15.84
C GLN A 24 5.52 -11.87 14.81
N LEU A 25 5.40 -12.27 13.55
CA LEU A 25 4.84 -11.42 12.49
C LEU A 25 3.44 -10.91 12.87
N PRO A 26 3.09 -9.66 12.48
CA PRO A 26 1.77 -9.11 12.77
C PRO A 26 0.66 -10.00 12.19
N SER A 27 -0.39 -10.19 12.98
CA SER A 27 -1.61 -10.88 12.56
C SER A 27 -2.68 -9.83 12.30
N LEU A 28 -3.53 -10.05 11.28
CA LEU A 28 -4.67 -9.17 11.02
C LEU A 28 -5.54 -9.02 12.28
N PRO A 29 -6.10 -7.82 12.54
CA PRO A 29 -7.03 -7.64 13.64
C PRO A 29 -8.24 -8.59 13.54
N MET A 30 -8.75 -9.04 14.68
CA MET A 30 -9.89 -9.97 14.72
C MET A 30 -11.10 -9.44 13.94
N ILE A 31 -11.40 -8.15 14.05
CA ILE A 31 -12.49 -7.51 13.32
C ILE A 31 -12.31 -7.56 11.79
N THR A 32 -11.08 -7.41 11.31
CA THR A 32 -10.72 -7.56 9.90
C THR A 32 -10.97 -8.99 9.43
N MET A 33 -10.60 -9.97 10.24
CA MET A 33 -10.86 -11.38 9.94
C MET A 33 -12.36 -11.70 9.95
N GLU A 34 -13.14 -11.14 10.87
CA GLU A 34 -14.60 -11.27 10.89
C GLU A 34 -15.23 -10.69 9.63
N ILE A 35 -14.81 -9.49 9.22
CA ILE A 35 -15.29 -8.83 7.99
C ILE A 35 -14.97 -9.66 6.76
N ARG A 36 -13.72 -10.13 6.62
CA ARG A 36 -13.30 -10.97 5.49
C ARG A 36 -14.06 -12.30 5.43
N ARG A 37 -14.32 -12.92 6.58
CA ARG A 37 -15.15 -14.14 6.66
C ARG A 37 -16.58 -13.85 6.23
N ALA A 38 -17.16 -12.74 6.68
CA ALA A 38 -18.49 -12.32 6.25
C ALA A 38 -18.52 -12.06 4.74
N LEU A 39 -17.51 -11.41 4.17
CA LEU A 39 -17.43 -11.14 2.73
C LEU A 39 -17.26 -12.41 1.86
N ALA A 40 -16.67 -13.47 2.42
CA ALA A 40 -16.48 -14.74 1.74
C ALA A 40 -17.69 -15.69 1.84
N ASP A 41 -18.65 -15.41 2.72
CA ASP A 41 -19.86 -16.21 2.87
C ASP A 41 -20.86 -15.88 1.73
N PRO A 42 -21.25 -16.86 0.89
CA PRO A 42 -22.20 -16.63 -0.20
C PRO A 42 -23.59 -16.20 0.29
N ASN A 43 -23.92 -16.40 1.57
CA ASN A 43 -25.17 -15.99 2.19
C ASN A 43 -25.09 -14.64 2.90
N ALA A 44 -23.94 -13.96 2.82
CA ALA A 44 -23.74 -12.70 3.51
C ALA A 44 -24.68 -11.61 2.98
N THR A 45 -25.31 -10.92 3.93
CA THR A 45 -26.15 -9.77 3.62
C THR A 45 -25.39 -8.47 3.90
N THR A 46 -25.78 -7.40 3.21
CA THR A 46 -25.28 -6.06 3.50
C THR A 46 -25.48 -5.69 4.98
N GLY A 47 -26.62 -6.07 5.57
CA GLY A 47 -26.91 -5.81 6.98
C GLY A 47 -26.03 -6.59 7.96
N SER A 48 -25.73 -7.87 7.67
CA SER A 48 -24.80 -8.65 8.51
C SER A 48 -23.39 -8.07 8.46
N LEU A 49 -22.93 -7.64 7.28
CA LEU A 49 -21.64 -6.99 7.13
C LEU A 49 -21.60 -5.62 7.84
N ALA A 50 -22.65 -4.80 7.68
CA ALA A 50 -22.78 -3.52 8.36
C ALA A 50 -22.68 -3.64 9.88
N ARG A 51 -23.28 -4.69 10.47
CA ARG A 51 -23.21 -4.97 11.91
C ARG A 51 -21.81 -5.33 12.40
N VAL A 52 -21.02 -6.03 11.58
CA VAL A 52 -19.62 -6.31 11.93
C VAL A 52 -18.78 -5.04 11.81
N ILE A 53 -18.93 -4.30 10.71
CA ILE A 53 -18.21 -3.03 10.47
C ILE A 53 -18.52 -1.98 11.54
N SER A 54 -19.76 -1.89 12.03
CA SER A 54 -20.15 -0.92 13.05
C SER A 54 -19.44 -1.10 14.39
N LYS A 55 -18.80 -2.25 14.63
CA LYS A 55 -17.96 -2.47 15.82
C LYS A 55 -16.64 -1.68 15.77
N ASP A 56 -16.22 -1.20 14.59
CA ASP A 56 -15.09 -0.29 14.40
C ASP A 56 -15.58 1.06 13.84
N PRO A 57 -15.77 2.08 14.70
CA PRO A 57 -16.19 3.41 14.28
C PRO A 57 -15.20 4.10 13.32
N ALA A 58 -13.90 3.81 13.44
CA ALA A 58 -12.88 4.42 12.58
C ALA A 58 -12.92 3.81 11.16
N LEU A 59 -13.13 2.49 11.06
CA LEU A 59 -13.38 1.84 9.77
C LEU A 59 -14.69 2.35 9.15
N SER A 60 -15.74 2.45 9.94
CA SER A 60 -17.04 2.96 9.50
C SER A 60 -16.93 4.37 8.90
N ALA A 61 -16.21 5.28 9.58
CA ALA A 61 -15.94 6.62 9.08
C ALA A 61 -15.10 6.60 7.79
N THR A 62 -14.10 5.73 7.70
CA THR A 62 -13.28 5.54 6.50
C THR A 62 -14.13 5.12 5.31
N LEU A 63 -15.00 4.11 5.47
CA LEU A 63 -15.89 3.66 4.40
C LEU A 63 -16.86 4.76 3.94
N VAL A 64 -17.42 5.54 4.86
CA VAL A 64 -18.26 6.71 4.53
C VAL A 64 -17.48 7.76 3.73
N LYS A 65 -16.23 8.03 4.11
CA LYS A 65 -15.34 8.98 3.41
C LYS A 65 -15.06 8.52 1.98
N HIS A 66 -14.78 7.23 1.78
CA HIS A 66 -14.60 6.62 0.46
C HIS A 66 -15.89 6.63 -0.38
N ALA A 67 -17.04 6.29 0.18
CA ALA A 67 -18.31 6.37 -0.53
C ALA A 67 -18.64 7.82 -0.94
N SER A 68 -18.31 8.78 -0.08
CA SER A 68 -18.51 10.21 -0.38
C SER A 68 -17.61 10.70 -1.51
N SER A 69 -16.37 10.21 -1.61
CA SER A 69 -15.44 10.60 -2.68
C SER A 69 -15.78 9.97 -4.04
N ALA A 70 -16.37 8.78 -4.05
CA ALA A 70 -16.88 8.11 -5.25
C ALA A 70 -18.24 8.62 -5.73
N ARG A 71 -18.85 9.56 -5.00
CA ARG A 71 -20.22 10.02 -5.24
C ARG A 71 -20.33 10.87 -6.52
N LEU A 72 -21.30 10.54 -7.38
CA LEU A 72 -21.67 11.37 -8.53
C LEU A 72 -22.31 12.68 -8.07
N ARG A 73 -22.00 13.79 -8.76
CA ARG A 73 -22.65 15.09 -8.52
C ARG A 73 -24.16 14.92 -8.61
N GLY A 74 -24.88 15.39 -7.58
CA GLY A 74 -26.34 15.38 -7.50
C GLY A 74 -26.97 14.18 -6.79
N THR A 75 -26.22 13.13 -6.44
CA THR A 75 -26.77 12.00 -5.65
C THR A 75 -26.74 12.32 -4.15
N PRO A 76 -27.74 11.96 -3.33
CA PRO A 76 -27.70 12.22 -1.89
C PRO A 76 -26.57 11.41 -1.21
N PRO A 77 -25.97 11.90 -0.11
CA PRO A 77 -24.99 11.12 0.65
C PRO A 77 -25.67 9.90 1.31
N PRO A 78 -24.95 8.77 1.46
CA PRO A 78 -25.48 7.60 2.14
C PRO A 78 -25.77 7.90 3.62
N ARG A 79 -26.91 7.42 4.12
CA ARG A 79 -27.40 7.68 5.49
C ARG A 79 -27.19 6.51 6.45
N SER A 80 -26.75 5.37 5.93
CA SER A 80 -26.48 4.15 6.69
C SER A 80 -25.25 3.42 6.17
N LEU A 81 -24.63 2.58 6.99
CA LEU A 81 -23.53 1.72 6.55
C LEU A 81 -23.97 0.74 5.45
N GLU A 82 -25.24 0.34 5.43
CA GLU A 82 -25.76 -0.51 4.37
C GLU A 82 -25.79 0.20 3.01
N GLU A 83 -26.18 1.48 2.99
CA GLU A 83 -26.09 2.30 1.78
C GLU A 83 -24.65 2.52 1.34
N VAL A 84 -23.72 2.74 2.29
CA VAL A 84 -22.28 2.84 2.01
C VAL A 84 -21.76 1.56 1.35
N ILE A 85 -22.04 0.39 1.93
CA ILE A 85 -21.60 -0.91 1.40
C ILE A 85 -22.22 -1.16 0.03
N ARG A 86 -23.49 -0.82 -0.19
CA ARG A 86 -24.17 -1.00 -1.48
C ARG A 86 -23.56 -0.09 -2.56
N GLN A 87 -23.20 1.14 -2.20
CA GLN A 87 -22.59 2.09 -3.12
C GLN A 87 -21.16 1.69 -3.50
N LEU A 88 -20.36 1.23 -2.52
CA LEU A 88 -18.97 0.80 -2.76
C LEU A 88 -18.88 -0.58 -3.42
N GLY A 89 -19.80 -1.48 -3.05
CA GLY A 89 -19.71 -2.90 -3.36
C GLY A 89 -18.80 -3.66 -2.39
N MET A 90 -19.07 -4.96 -2.25
CA MET A 90 -18.39 -5.84 -1.28
C MET A 90 -16.86 -5.90 -1.48
N LEU A 91 -16.40 -5.94 -2.74
CA LEU A 91 -14.97 -6.00 -3.06
C LEU A 91 -14.22 -4.75 -2.63
N GLU A 92 -14.82 -3.57 -2.77
CA GLU A 92 -14.17 -2.32 -2.35
C GLU A 92 -14.19 -2.16 -0.84
N VAL A 93 -15.25 -2.63 -0.18
CA VAL A 93 -15.29 -2.71 1.29
C VAL A 93 -14.16 -3.60 1.81
N ASP A 94 -13.94 -4.79 1.22
CA ASP A 94 -12.83 -5.67 1.58
C ASP A 94 -11.47 -4.95 1.51
N ARG A 95 -11.23 -4.27 0.39
CA ARG A 95 -9.96 -3.57 0.13
C ARG A 95 -9.73 -2.42 1.09
N ILE A 96 -10.73 -1.57 1.29
CA ILE A 96 -10.65 -0.44 2.23
C ILE A 96 -10.46 -0.95 3.66
N THR A 97 -11.18 -2.00 4.05
CA THR A 97 -10.99 -2.65 5.36
C THR A 97 -9.56 -3.17 5.52
N MET A 98 -8.99 -3.81 4.50
CA MET A 98 -7.62 -4.31 4.55
C MET A 98 -6.61 -3.17 4.70
N VAL A 99 -6.74 -2.09 3.94
CA VAL A 99 -5.90 -0.89 4.05
C VAL A 99 -5.98 -0.25 5.44
N HIS A 100 -7.20 -0.07 5.96
CA HIS A 100 -7.44 0.46 7.31
C HIS A 100 -6.77 -0.42 8.38
N SER A 101 -6.85 -1.73 8.21
CA SER A 101 -6.27 -2.70 9.13
C SER A 101 -4.75 -2.61 9.14
N ILE A 102 -4.11 -2.53 7.97
CA ILE A 102 -2.65 -2.43 7.87
C ILE A 102 -2.12 -1.19 8.59
N LYS A 103 -2.85 -0.06 8.52
CA LYS A 103 -2.49 1.16 9.24
C LYS A 103 -2.51 0.96 10.76
N SER A 104 -3.44 0.15 11.27
CA SER A 104 -3.61 -0.08 12.72
C SER A 104 -2.76 -1.21 13.29
N LEU A 105 -2.15 -2.05 12.44
CA LEU A 105 -1.31 -3.19 12.85
C LEU A 105 -0.03 -2.82 13.60
N PHE A 106 0.46 -1.58 13.43
CA PHE A 106 1.80 -1.21 13.85
C PHE A 106 1.74 -0.25 15.05
N PRO A 107 1.86 -0.79 16.28
CA PRO A 107 1.83 0.02 17.49
C PRO A 107 3.01 0.99 17.56
N LEU A 108 2.74 2.21 18.05
CA LEU A 108 3.72 3.28 18.17
C LEU A 108 4.20 3.36 19.62
N HIS A 109 5.40 2.85 19.89
CA HIS A 109 5.91 2.66 21.25
C HIS A 109 6.69 3.88 21.80
N SER A 110 7.21 4.74 20.93
CA SER A 110 7.90 5.98 21.34
C SER A 110 7.69 7.12 20.33
N PRO A 111 7.96 8.39 20.69
CA PRO A 111 7.87 9.51 19.76
C PRO A 111 8.76 9.34 18.52
N ALA A 112 9.95 8.76 18.69
CA ALA A 112 10.86 8.49 17.58
C ALA A 112 10.32 7.38 16.64
N HIS A 113 9.74 6.31 17.20
CA HIS A 113 9.05 5.27 16.41
C HIS A 113 7.85 5.84 15.66
N LYS A 114 7.05 6.69 16.32
CA LYS A 114 5.93 7.40 15.72
C LYS A 114 6.36 8.26 14.55
N LYS A 115 7.44 9.03 14.70
CA LYS A 115 7.99 9.85 13.62
C LYS A 115 8.41 8.98 12.42
N LEU A 116 9.22 7.95 12.66
CA LEU A 116 9.69 7.06 11.57
C LEU A 116 8.53 6.33 10.88
N PHE A 117 7.52 5.90 11.64
CA PHE A 117 6.29 5.31 11.09
C PHE A 117 5.53 6.30 10.22
N LEU A 118 5.25 7.51 10.73
CA LEU A 118 4.51 8.52 9.98
C LEU A 118 5.25 8.90 8.70
N ASP A 119 6.57 9.12 8.77
CA ASP A 119 7.38 9.43 7.59
C ASP A 119 7.32 8.30 6.55
N THR A 120 7.36 7.04 6.99
CA THR A 120 7.22 5.87 6.12
C THR A 120 5.81 5.76 5.54
N TRP A 121 4.78 5.97 6.36
CA TRP A 121 3.38 5.91 5.96
C TRP A 121 3.02 7.01 4.97
N HIS A 122 3.51 8.24 5.16
CA HIS A 122 3.29 9.34 4.23
C HIS A 122 3.88 9.04 2.85
N ARG A 123 5.12 8.54 2.79
CA ARG A 123 5.74 8.12 1.51
C ARG A 123 4.95 6.99 0.84
N LEU A 124 4.50 6.01 1.63
CA LEU A 124 3.70 4.90 1.13
C LEU A 124 2.33 5.37 0.62
N ALA A 125 1.64 6.22 1.38
CA ALA A 125 0.35 6.79 1.02
C ALA A 125 0.44 7.60 -0.28
N ARG A 126 1.50 8.40 -0.43
CA ARG A 126 1.79 9.13 -1.66
C ARG A 126 1.94 8.21 -2.87
N ARG A 127 2.78 7.18 -2.74
CA ARG A 127 2.97 6.17 -3.79
C ARG A 127 1.68 5.45 -4.13
N ALA A 128 0.92 5.03 -3.12
CA ALA A 128 -0.34 4.32 -3.29
C ALA A 128 -1.39 5.19 -4.00
N ALA A 129 -1.45 6.47 -3.66
CA ALA A 129 -2.32 7.44 -4.33
C ALA A 129 -1.97 7.63 -5.81
N ILE A 130 -0.68 7.80 -6.14
CA ILE A 130 -0.22 7.90 -7.54
C ILE A 130 -0.58 6.61 -8.30
N SER A 131 -0.29 5.45 -7.72
CA SER A 131 -0.58 4.14 -8.33
C SER A 131 -2.08 3.96 -8.57
N ALA A 132 -2.93 4.34 -7.61
CA ALA A 132 -4.37 4.23 -7.71
C ALA A 132 -4.96 5.12 -8.83
N VAL A 133 -4.47 6.35 -8.94
CA VAL A 133 -4.87 7.27 -10.02
C VAL A 133 -4.44 6.73 -11.37
N LEU A 134 -3.21 6.19 -11.47
CA LEU A 134 -2.75 5.51 -12.67
C LEU A 134 -3.64 4.32 -13.02
N GLY A 135 -4.04 3.52 -12.03
CA GLY A 135 -4.95 2.39 -12.22
C GLY A 135 -6.28 2.79 -12.84
N ARG A 136 -6.88 3.87 -12.34
CA ARG A 136 -8.15 4.40 -12.87
C ARG A 136 -8.03 4.94 -14.31
N LEU A 137 -6.85 5.42 -14.71
CA LEU A 137 -6.64 6.07 -16.02
C LEU A 137 -6.10 5.12 -17.09
N LEU A 138 -5.30 4.13 -16.69
CA LEU A 138 -4.51 3.30 -17.59
C LEU A 138 -4.93 1.83 -17.57
N GLY A 139 -5.57 1.38 -16.49
CA GLY A 139 -5.90 -0.03 -16.28
C GLY A 139 -7.38 -0.36 -16.43
N HIS A 140 -7.68 -1.65 -16.40
CA HIS A 140 -9.02 -2.19 -16.20
C HIS A 140 -9.26 -2.62 -14.74
N VAL A 141 -8.50 -2.02 -13.82
CA VAL A 141 -8.44 -2.38 -12.41
C VAL A 141 -8.84 -1.17 -11.58
N SER A 142 -9.65 -1.36 -10.54
CA SER A 142 -10.08 -0.24 -9.68
C SER A 142 -8.90 0.39 -8.95
N GLY A 143 -8.97 1.70 -8.70
CA GLY A 143 -7.90 2.44 -8.03
C GLY A 143 -7.62 1.91 -6.63
N GLU A 144 -8.65 1.49 -5.92
CA GLU A 144 -8.65 0.91 -4.60
C GLU A 144 -7.93 -0.44 -4.57
N HIS A 145 -8.08 -1.25 -5.64
CA HIS A 145 -7.31 -2.48 -5.78
C HIS A 145 -5.81 -2.20 -5.94
N VAL A 146 -5.47 -1.23 -6.79
CA VAL A 146 -4.06 -0.82 -6.98
C VAL A 146 -3.49 -0.19 -5.72
N LEU A 147 -4.29 0.62 -5.01
CA LEU A 147 -3.92 1.22 -3.73
C LEU A 147 -3.58 0.14 -2.71
N LEU A 148 -4.45 -0.87 -2.55
CA LEU A 148 -4.21 -1.99 -1.66
C LEU A 148 -2.94 -2.74 -2.07
N ALA A 149 -2.76 -3.03 -3.36
CA ALA A 149 -1.58 -3.72 -3.86
C ALA A 149 -0.29 -2.96 -3.54
N THR A 150 -0.29 -1.63 -3.72
CA THR A 150 0.85 -0.79 -3.36
C THR A 150 1.14 -0.83 -1.86
N ILE A 151 0.12 -0.76 -1.01
CA ILE A 151 0.30 -0.83 0.45
C ILE A 151 0.82 -2.20 0.88
N LEU A 152 0.24 -3.30 0.37
CA LEU A 152 0.68 -4.66 0.64
C LEU A 152 2.13 -4.89 0.16
N SER A 153 2.55 -4.23 -0.92
CA SER A 153 3.93 -4.35 -1.42
C SER A 153 4.99 -3.87 -0.43
N GLU A 154 4.60 -2.98 0.50
CA GLU A 154 5.50 -2.43 1.52
C GLU A 154 5.26 -3.00 2.93
N VAL A 155 4.38 -4.00 3.07
CA VAL A 155 4.06 -4.59 4.39
C VAL A 155 5.30 -5.16 5.09
N GLY A 156 6.28 -5.65 4.33
CA GLY A 156 7.53 -6.14 4.89
C GLY A 156 8.40 -5.03 5.49
N ALA A 157 8.45 -3.84 4.87
CA ALA A 157 9.12 -2.68 5.46
C ALA A 157 8.44 -2.26 6.77
N MET A 158 7.11 -2.28 6.79
CA MET A 158 6.34 -2.00 8.01
C MET A 158 6.54 -3.07 9.09
N ALA A 159 6.67 -4.34 8.72
CA ALA A 159 6.98 -5.42 9.65
C ALA A 159 8.40 -5.29 10.22
N ILE A 160 9.39 -4.89 9.41
CA ILE A 160 10.73 -4.54 9.89
C ILE A 160 10.65 -3.39 10.90
N LEU A 161 9.89 -2.34 10.60
CA LEU A 161 9.67 -1.24 11.53
C LEU A 161 9.08 -1.71 12.87
N SER A 162 8.13 -2.64 12.83
CA SER A 162 7.49 -3.22 14.01
C SER A 162 8.42 -4.07 14.86
N ALA A 163 9.45 -4.66 14.25
CA ALA A 163 10.46 -5.45 14.95
C ALA A 163 11.17 -4.60 16.00
N PHE A 164 11.41 -3.31 15.70
CA PHE A 164 12.14 -2.42 16.60
C PHE A 164 11.36 -1.97 17.84
N LYS A 165 10.09 -2.41 18.01
CA LYS A 165 9.25 -2.03 19.15
C LYS A 165 9.89 -2.24 20.53
N ALA A 166 10.73 -3.27 20.66
CA ALA A 166 11.38 -3.67 21.90
C ALA A 166 12.82 -3.16 22.03
N ALA A 167 13.35 -2.50 20.99
CA ALA A 167 14.68 -1.92 21.03
C ALA A 167 14.64 -0.58 21.78
N ASP A 168 15.58 -0.37 22.71
CA ASP A 168 15.73 0.89 23.44
C ASP A 168 16.00 2.09 22.51
N GLN A 169 16.46 1.82 21.27
CA GLN A 169 16.79 2.82 20.27
C GLN A 169 16.14 2.48 18.92
N VAL A 170 15.55 3.50 18.30
CA VAL A 170 15.08 3.45 16.91
C VAL A 170 16.30 3.42 15.99
N PRO A 171 16.36 2.55 14.98
CA PRO A 171 17.47 2.56 14.03
C PRO A 171 17.54 3.91 13.30
N ALA A 172 18.76 4.34 12.97
CA ALA A 172 18.95 5.45 12.04
C ALA A 172 18.25 5.16 10.71
N THR A 173 17.78 6.22 10.03
CA THR A 173 17.03 6.12 8.77
C THR A 173 17.77 5.32 7.71
N GLU A 174 19.09 5.49 7.61
CA GLU A 174 19.97 4.80 6.66
C GLU A 174 20.02 3.30 6.92
N LEU A 175 20.05 2.93 8.20
CA LEU A 175 20.05 1.53 8.65
C LEU A 175 18.69 0.88 8.38
N TYR A 176 17.60 1.56 8.73
CA TYR A 176 16.24 1.12 8.40
C TYR A 176 16.07 0.89 6.89
N ASN A 177 16.49 1.86 6.07
CA ASN A 177 16.40 1.75 4.61
C ASN A 177 17.25 0.59 4.06
N ARG A 178 18.43 0.32 4.63
CA ARG A 178 19.25 -0.85 4.26
C ARG A 178 18.50 -2.16 4.56
N LEU A 179 17.94 -2.30 5.76
CA LEU A 179 17.19 -3.49 6.17
C LEU A 179 15.95 -3.69 5.28
N CYS A 180 15.22 -2.63 4.96
CA CYS A 180 14.07 -2.71 4.04
C CYS A 180 14.48 -3.17 2.64
N ARG A 181 15.61 -2.71 2.10
CA ARG A 181 16.12 -3.19 0.80
C ARG A 181 16.52 -4.65 0.82
N GLU A 182 17.13 -5.11 1.90
CA GLU A 182 17.66 -6.47 2.02
C GLU A 182 16.57 -7.51 2.35
N TYR A 183 15.63 -7.17 3.23
CA TYR A 183 14.65 -8.12 3.79
C TYR A 183 13.19 -7.76 3.52
N GLY A 184 12.88 -6.54 3.09
CA GLY A 184 11.49 -6.06 2.99
C GLY A 184 10.63 -6.91 2.06
N LYS A 185 11.14 -7.27 0.88
CA LYS A 185 10.40 -8.10 -0.08
C LYS A 185 10.14 -9.51 0.45
N SER A 186 11.17 -10.19 0.95
CA SER A 186 11.04 -11.56 1.45
C SER A 186 10.11 -11.62 2.66
N LEU A 187 10.25 -10.70 3.61
CA LEU A 187 9.36 -10.59 4.76
C LEU A 187 7.93 -10.26 4.35
N GLY A 188 7.76 -9.36 3.37
CA GLY A 188 6.46 -9.05 2.79
C GLY A 188 5.76 -10.30 2.26
N VAL A 189 6.47 -11.12 1.45
CA VAL A 189 5.92 -12.39 0.95
C VAL A 189 5.52 -13.35 2.09
N VAL A 190 6.32 -13.47 3.14
CA VAL A 190 5.99 -14.31 4.30
C VAL A 190 4.73 -13.82 5.02
N VAL A 191 4.63 -12.50 5.27
CA VAL A 191 3.44 -11.88 5.90
C VAL A 191 2.19 -12.11 5.05
N LEU A 192 2.27 -11.85 3.75
CA LEU A 192 1.13 -12.00 2.84
C LEU A 192 0.66 -13.46 2.74
N LYS A 193 1.58 -14.42 2.71
CA LYS A 193 1.24 -15.85 2.78
C LYS A 193 0.55 -16.20 4.09
N LYS A 194 1.04 -15.70 5.24
CA LYS A 194 0.42 -15.90 6.56
C LYS A 194 -1.02 -15.37 6.60
N TRP A 195 -1.29 -14.27 5.91
CA TRP A 195 -2.63 -13.67 5.85
C TRP A 195 -3.56 -14.28 4.79
N ALA A 196 -3.06 -15.25 4.01
CA ALA A 196 -3.77 -15.88 2.90
C ALA A 196 -4.40 -14.83 1.96
N VAL A 197 -3.62 -13.82 1.56
CA VAL A 197 -4.03 -12.90 0.49
C VAL A 197 -3.78 -13.54 -0.88
N ASP A 198 -4.44 -13.00 -1.90
CA ASP A 198 -4.32 -13.50 -3.27
C ASP A 198 -2.88 -13.47 -3.80
N GLN A 199 -2.53 -14.46 -4.64
CA GLN A 199 -1.20 -14.61 -5.22
C GLN A 199 -0.78 -13.39 -6.05
N SER A 200 -1.73 -12.66 -6.66
CA SER A 200 -1.43 -11.44 -7.41
C SER A 200 -0.74 -10.37 -6.57
N TYR A 201 -1.05 -10.25 -5.27
CA TYR A 201 -0.34 -9.32 -4.38
C TYR A 201 1.08 -9.77 -4.07
N ILE A 202 1.31 -11.08 -3.98
CA ILE A 202 2.66 -11.64 -3.80
C ILE A 202 3.53 -11.33 -5.03
N GLU A 203 2.97 -11.43 -6.25
CA GLU A 203 3.68 -11.06 -7.47
C GLU A 203 4.00 -9.56 -7.53
N VAL A 204 3.12 -8.70 -7.00
CA VAL A 204 3.42 -7.27 -6.85
C VAL A 204 4.63 -7.02 -5.95
N VAL A 205 4.74 -7.71 -4.81
CA VAL A 205 5.90 -7.56 -3.90
C VAL A 205 7.20 -7.98 -4.60
N ARG A 206 7.17 -9.06 -5.36
CA ARG A 206 8.32 -9.57 -6.11
C ARG A 206 8.75 -8.61 -7.22
N GLY A 207 7.78 -8.19 -8.04
CA GLY A 207 7.98 -7.34 -9.21
C GLY A 207 8.20 -5.86 -8.92
N ALA A 208 7.86 -5.37 -7.71
CA ALA A 208 8.05 -3.96 -7.35
C ALA A 208 9.52 -3.54 -7.49
N GLY A 209 9.79 -2.49 -8.26
CA GLY A 209 11.13 -1.97 -8.54
C GLY A 209 11.95 -2.77 -9.56
N LEU A 210 11.41 -3.84 -10.15
CA LEU A 210 12.03 -4.53 -11.30
C LEU A 210 11.63 -3.80 -12.59
N TRP A 211 12.35 -2.72 -12.91
CA TRP A 211 11.96 -1.78 -13.98
C TRP A 211 11.87 -2.40 -15.37
N GLY A 212 12.74 -3.37 -15.66
CA GLY A 212 12.81 -4.06 -16.96
C GLY A 212 11.88 -5.26 -17.09
N GLU A 213 11.16 -5.62 -16.04
CA GLU A 213 10.31 -6.82 -16.00
C GLU A 213 8.83 -6.44 -15.90
N SER A 214 7.99 -7.21 -16.58
CA SER A 214 6.56 -7.06 -16.46
C SER A 214 5.81 -8.33 -16.86
N PRO A 215 4.76 -8.73 -16.13
CA PRO A 215 3.96 -9.89 -16.50
C PRO A 215 3.04 -9.57 -17.69
N GLY A 216 3.13 -10.39 -18.74
CA GLY A 216 2.22 -10.36 -19.88
C GLY A 216 2.28 -9.09 -20.74
N PRO A 217 1.46 -9.01 -21.81
CA PRO A 217 1.51 -7.92 -22.78
C PRO A 217 0.74 -6.66 -22.36
N GLY A 218 -0.30 -6.77 -21.53
CA GLY A 218 -1.16 -5.65 -21.11
C GLY A 218 -0.72 -5.02 -19.77
N ILE A 219 -1.18 -3.79 -19.49
CA ILE A 219 -0.93 -3.13 -18.20
C ILE A 219 -1.60 -3.91 -17.07
N GLY A 220 -0.78 -4.46 -16.17
CA GLY A 220 -1.21 -5.21 -15.00
C GLY A 220 -0.98 -4.46 -13.68
N LEU A 221 -1.29 -5.14 -12.58
CA LEU A 221 -1.14 -4.60 -11.22
C LEU A 221 0.32 -4.22 -10.90
N VAL A 222 1.27 -5.09 -11.30
CA VAL A 222 2.72 -4.84 -11.13
C VAL A 222 3.16 -3.58 -11.90
N ASP A 223 2.65 -3.38 -13.12
CA ASP A 223 2.97 -2.22 -13.95
C ASP A 223 2.52 -0.91 -13.28
N LEU A 224 1.27 -0.89 -12.81
CA LEU A 224 0.68 0.28 -12.17
C LEU A 224 1.40 0.64 -10.87
N VAL A 225 1.78 -0.36 -10.08
CA VAL A 225 2.56 -0.19 -8.84
C VAL A 225 3.98 0.30 -9.16
N ASN A 226 4.61 -0.17 -10.24
CA ASN A 226 5.94 0.27 -10.65
C ASN A 226 5.92 1.69 -11.24
N LEU A 227 4.94 2.05 -12.06
CA LEU A 227 4.77 3.43 -12.52
C LEU A 227 4.53 4.37 -11.33
N GLY A 228 3.69 3.97 -10.37
CA GLY A 228 3.49 4.76 -9.15
C GLY A 228 4.75 4.90 -8.30
N LEU A 229 5.53 3.82 -8.13
CA LEU A 229 6.82 3.84 -7.44
C LEU A 229 7.81 4.77 -8.12
N TYR A 230 7.96 4.66 -9.44
CA TYR A 230 8.85 5.50 -10.24
C TYR A 230 8.56 6.99 -10.02
N HIS A 231 7.28 7.37 -10.11
CA HIS A 231 6.85 8.75 -9.91
C HIS A 231 7.03 9.22 -8.46
N ALA A 232 6.75 8.37 -7.47
CA ALA A 232 6.96 8.71 -6.06
C ALA A 232 8.45 8.90 -5.72
N ILE A 233 9.34 8.06 -6.28
CA ILE A 233 10.79 8.23 -6.13
C ILE A 233 11.25 9.54 -6.78
N ARG A 234 10.75 9.86 -7.98
CA ARG A 234 11.10 11.09 -8.70
C ARG A 234 10.73 12.36 -7.92
N GLU A 235 9.63 12.35 -7.18
CA GLU A 235 9.21 13.47 -6.32
C GLU A 235 10.20 13.73 -5.16
N ASN A 236 11.02 12.75 -4.76
CA ASN A 236 12.00 12.90 -3.68
C ASN A 236 13.31 13.59 -4.12
N GLY A 237 13.46 13.94 -5.41
CA GLY A 237 14.55 14.76 -5.90
C GLY A 237 15.58 14.04 -6.81
N PRO A 238 16.58 14.79 -7.32
CA PRO A 238 17.49 14.35 -8.38
C PRO A 238 18.53 13.30 -7.96
N THR A 239 18.62 12.98 -6.67
CA THR A 239 19.53 11.94 -6.14
C THR A 239 19.01 10.52 -6.37
N ALA A 240 17.77 10.37 -6.85
CA ALA A 240 17.22 9.08 -7.19
C ALA A 240 17.84 8.52 -8.48
N GLN A 241 18.54 7.40 -8.36
CA GLN A 241 19.01 6.62 -9.52
C GLN A 241 17.81 5.89 -10.15
N LEU A 242 17.11 6.58 -11.05
CA LEU A 242 16.01 6.02 -11.85
C LEU A 242 16.47 5.82 -13.31
N PRO A 243 16.13 4.71 -13.95
CA PRO A 243 16.31 4.58 -15.39
C PRO A 243 15.40 5.57 -16.14
N PRO A 244 15.72 5.95 -17.39
CA PRO A 244 14.81 6.72 -18.23
C PRO A 244 13.42 6.07 -18.28
N ILE A 245 12.35 6.86 -18.15
CA ILE A 245 10.98 6.30 -18.08
C ILE A 245 10.63 5.41 -19.30
N VAL A 246 11.18 5.73 -20.47
CA VAL A 246 11.00 4.97 -21.72
C VAL A 246 11.60 3.56 -21.68
N GLU A 247 12.50 3.29 -20.73
CA GLU A 247 13.11 1.98 -20.53
C GLU A 247 12.28 1.06 -19.63
N LEU A 248 11.30 1.60 -18.90
CA LEU A 248 10.43 0.79 -18.04
C LEU A 248 9.57 -0.14 -18.90
N ALA A 249 9.54 -1.43 -18.54
CA ALA A 249 8.65 -2.41 -19.16
C ALA A 249 7.18 -1.96 -19.09
N ALA A 250 6.77 -1.37 -17.96
CA ALA A 250 5.43 -0.81 -17.78
C ALA A 250 5.13 0.36 -18.73
N TYR A 251 6.11 1.23 -19.00
CA TYR A 251 5.91 2.35 -19.93
C TYR A 251 5.75 1.87 -21.37
N ARG A 252 6.52 0.86 -21.79
CA ARG A 252 6.49 0.31 -23.16
C ARG A 252 5.13 -0.29 -23.54
N LYS A 253 4.27 -0.58 -22.56
CA LYS A 253 2.89 -1.06 -22.76
C LYS A 253 1.88 0.06 -22.99
N LEU A 254 2.24 1.33 -22.76
CA LEU A 254 1.36 2.47 -22.90
C LEU A 254 1.25 2.91 -24.36
N LEU A 255 0.03 3.20 -24.81
CA LEU A 255 -0.25 3.71 -26.15
C LEU A 255 -0.54 5.22 -26.10
N PRO A 256 -0.26 5.99 -27.16
CA PRO A 256 -0.72 7.38 -27.23
C PRO A 256 -2.24 7.50 -27.03
N PRO A 257 -2.75 8.49 -26.24
CA PRO A 257 -2.00 9.56 -25.58
C PRO A 257 -1.48 9.22 -24.15
N GLN A 258 -1.66 7.99 -23.66
CA GLN A 258 -1.29 7.57 -22.30
C GLN A 258 0.21 7.60 -22.02
N ASN A 259 1.04 7.44 -23.05
CA ASN A 259 2.50 7.50 -22.94
C ASN A 259 3.07 8.92 -23.05
N ALA A 260 2.23 9.96 -23.14
CA ALA A 260 2.71 11.34 -23.23
C ALA A 260 3.57 11.71 -22.01
N LEU A 261 4.73 12.32 -22.28
CA LEU A 261 5.67 12.75 -21.24
C LEU A 261 5.35 14.15 -20.74
N ASP A 262 5.64 14.40 -19.46
CA ASP A 262 5.59 15.74 -18.87
C ASP A 262 6.68 16.65 -19.49
N PRO A 263 6.63 17.97 -19.28
CA PRO A 263 7.61 18.90 -19.88
C PRO A 263 9.08 18.62 -19.52
N SER A 264 9.34 17.88 -18.45
CA SER A 264 10.71 17.49 -18.08
C SER A 264 11.24 16.29 -18.88
N GLY A 265 10.37 15.59 -19.61
CA GLY A 265 10.70 14.37 -20.36
C GLY A 265 10.93 13.13 -19.48
N ASN A 266 10.86 13.27 -18.16
CA ASN A 266 11.27 12.23 -17.20
C ASN A 266 10.09 11.56 -16.48
N GLY A 267 8.86 11.80 -16.95
CA GLY A 267 7.64 11.32 -16.32
C GLY A 267 6.42 11.36 -17.22
N LEU A 268 5.35 10.65 -16.85
CA LEU A 268 4.06 10.72 -17.54
C LEU A 268 3.34 12.06 -17.28
N ALA A 269 2.89 12.71 -18.36
CA ALA A 269 2.10 13.95 -18.32
C ALA A 269 0.80 13.79 -17.53
N LEU A 270 0.17 12.62 -17.60
CA LEU A 270 -1.07 12.33 -16.87
C LEU A 270 -0.88 12.44 -15.35
N VAL A 271 0.26 12.03 -14.79
CA VAL A 271 0.53 12.18 -13.35
C VAL A 271 0.62 13.66 -12.99
N ALA A 272 1.29 14.46 -13.82
CA ALA A 272 1.38 15.90 -13.62
C ALA A 272 0.01 16.60 -13.72
N SER A 273 -0.87 16.13 -14.61
CA SER A 273 -2.23 16.68 -14.78
C SER A 273 -3.20 16.30 -13.66
N GLN A 274 -2.92 15.23 -12.91
CA GLN A 274 -3.85 14.65 -11.91
C GLN A 274 -3.45 14.94 -10.47
N ARG A 275 -2.62 15.97 -10.22
CA ARG A 275 -2.12 16.32 -8.87
C ARG A 275 -3.22 16.46 -7.82
N VAL A 276 -4.34 17.09 -8.18
CA VAL A 276 -5.48 17.30 -7.26
C VAL A 276 -6.14 15.97 -6.88
N GLU A 277 -6.32 15.07 -7.84
CA GLU A 277 -6.92 13.76 -7.56
C GLU A 277 -5.96 12.86 -6.77
N ILE A 278 -4.66 12.94 -7.03
CA ILE A 278 -3.64 12.22 -6.24
C ILE A 278 -3.67 12.72 -4.79
N GLN A 279 -3.70 14.04 -4.56
CA GLN A 279 -3.81 14.62 -3.21
C GLN A 279 -5.12 14.21 -2.51
N ARG A 280 -6.23 14.17 -3.24
CA ARG A 280 -7.51 13.69 -2.71
C ARG A 280 -7.42 12.23 -2.29
N MET A 281 -6.87 11.36 -3.14
CA MET A 281 -6.68 9.94 -2.84
C MET A 281 -5.76 9.73 -1.64
N GLU A 282 -4.65 10.46 -1.58
CA GLU A 282 -3.70 10.44 -0.45
C GLU A 282 -4.38 10.85 0.86
N SER A 283 -5.26 11.87 0.83
CA SER A 283 -6.01 12.31 2.00
C SER A 283 -6.95 11.25 2.57
N LEU A 284 -7.37 10.25 1.78
CA LEU A 284 -8.18 9.13 2.27
C LEU A 284 -7.41 8.20 3.21
N LEU A 285 -6.07 8.22 3.14
CA LEU A 285 -5.17 7.38 3.94
C LEU A 285 -4.71 8.04 5.25
N HIS A 286 -5.11 9.29 5.47
CA HIS A 286 -4.87 10.06 6.69
C HIS A 286 -6.12 10.09 7.56
#